data_AF-T1G372-F1
#
_entry.id   AF-T1G372-F1
#
_cell.length_a   1.000
_cell.length_b   1.000
_cell.length_c   1.000
_cell.angle_alpha   90.00
_cell.angle_beta   90.00
_cell.angle_gamma   90.00
#
_symmetry.space_group_name_H-M   'P 1'
#
loop_
_entity.id
_entity.type
_entity.pdbx_description
1 polymer ?
#
loop_
_entity_poly.entity_id
_entity_poly.type
_entity_poly.pdbx_seq_one_letter_code
_entity_poly.pdbx_strand_id
1 'polypeptide(L)'
;MESKSVNKFDSDPYKGEKEGKLREVGNQAVWSVSSCKPGFGVEQLRDTSLETYWQSDGPQPHMVNIQFRKKTTVSDIFLYADFKADESYTPNRVSVRVGNHINDLIEIDLVEFIEPTGWVMIPLKNLNETAVRAFMIQIAVLSNHQNGRDTHVRHIKIHSPIQDCSTSKKINLVNKEMLQWQNIR
;
A
#
# COMPACT_ATOMS: atom_id res chain seq x y z
N MET A 1 -6.35 -18.16 8.99
CA MET A 1 -5.62 -17.63 7.83
C MET A 1 -4.14 -17.91 8.09
N GLU A 2 -3.50 -18.64 7.20
CA GLU A 2 -2.07 -19.01 7.33
C GLU A 2 -1.23 -17.77 6.98
N SER A 3 -0.21 -17.45 7.78
CA SER A 3 0.64 -16.29 7.52
C SER A 3 1.42 -16.52 6.22
N LYS A 4 1.42 -15.52 5.33
CA LYS A 4 2.26 -15.56 4.13
C LYS A 4 3.59 -14.93 4.45
N SER A 5 4.65 -15.73 4.47
CA SER A 5 6.02 -15.24 4.52
C SER A 5 6.37 -14.66 3.15
N VAL A 6 6.45 -13.34 3.03
CA VAL A 6 6.85 -12.68 1.78
C VAL A 6 8.36 -12.55 1.76
N ASN A 7 9.04 -13.47 1.07
CA ASN A 7 10.51 -13.47 0.91
C ASN A 7 11.01 -12.60 -0.26
N LYS A 8 10.12 -11.83 -0.92
CA LYS A 8 10.49 -11.01 -2.10
C LYS A 8 10.77 -9.58 -1.69
N PHE A 9 11.88 -9.39 -0.99
CA PHE A 9 12.43 -8.09 -0.64
C PHE A 9 13.11 -7.46 -1.88
N ASP A 10 13.03 -6.13 -2.00
CA ASP A 10 13.54 -5.35 -3.15
C ASP A 10 12.71 -5.46 -4.44
N SER A 11 11.39 -5.27 -4.32
CA SER A 11 10.53 -5.09 -5.49
C SER A 11 10.49 -3.61 -5.89
N ASP A 12 10.91 -3.25 -7.12
CA ASP A 12 10.81 -1.87 -7.64
C ASP A 12 9.34 -1.40 -7.64
N PRO A 13 8.95 -0.46 -6.75
CA PRO A 13 7.57 0.00 -6.65
C PRO A 13 7.13 0.77 -7.90
N TYR A 14 8.08 1.33 -8.66
CA TYR A 14 7.81 2.12 -9.86
C TYR A 14 7.66 1.26 -11.11
N LYS A 15 7.97 -0.04 -11.05
CA LYS A 15 7.93 -0.91 -12.24
C LYS A 15 6.55 -0.91 -12.90
N GLY A 16 5.49 -1.11 -12.11
CA GLY A 16 4.11 -1.13 -12.63
C GLY A 16 3.65 0.22 -13.16
N GLU A 17 4.14 1.32 -12.58
CA GLU A 17 3.89 2.69 -13.05
C GLU A 17 4.59 2.95 -14.40
N LYS A 18 5.88 2.58 -14.51
CA LYS A 18 6.67 2.69 -15.75
C LYS A 18 6.09 1.86 -16.90
N GLU A 19 5.54 0.68 -16.59
CA GLU A 19 4.86 -0.18 -17.56
C GLU A 19 3.45 0.34 -17.94
N GLY A 20 2.94 1.40 -17.31
CA GLY A 20 1.61 1.94 -17.58
C GLY A 20 0.46 1.02 -17.16
N LYS A 21 0.72 0.03 -16.29
CA LYS A 21 -0.28 -0.93 -15.81
C LYS A 21 -0.90 -0.51 -14.49
N LEU A 22 -0.13 0.19 -13.66
CA LEU A 22 -0.50 0.64 -12.33
C LEU A 22 -0.36 2.16 -12.22
N ARG A 23 -1.13 2.76 -11.31
CA ARG A 23 -1.01 4.17 -10.92
C ARG A 23 -0.98 4.30 -9.42
N GLU A 24 -0.14 5.19 -8.89
CA GLU A 24 -0.16 5.55 -7.47
C GLU A 24 -1.45 6.31 -7.13
N VAL A 25 -2.13 5.90 -6.07
CA VAL A 25 -3.41 6.49 -5.64
C VAL A 25 -3.39 7.04 -4.21
N GLY A 26 -2.24 7.04 -3.54
CA GLY A 26 -2.12 7.53 -2.17
C GLY A 26 -2.51 9.00 -2.03
N ASN A 27 -2.26 9.83 -3.05
CA ASN A 27 -2.67 11.24 -3.05
C ASN A 27 -4.20 11.45 -3.16
N GLN A 28 -4.97 10.39 -3.42
CA GLN A 28 -6.44 10.44 -3.48
C GLN A 28 -7.10 10.06 -2.14
N ALA A 29 -6.29 9.68 -1.15
CA ALA A 29 -6.73 9.28 0.17
C ALA A 29 -6.36 10.32 1.23
N VAL A 30 -7.13 10.31 2.32
CA VAL A 30 -6.76 10.93 3.58
C VAL A 30 -6.03 9.89 4.41
N TRP A 31 -4.88 10.27 4.96
CA TRP A 31 -4.02 9.40 5.74
C TRP A 31 -4.06 9.82 7.21
N SER A 32 -4.05 8.85 8.12
CA SER A 32 -3.90 9.08 9.55
C SER A 32 -3.14 7.93 10.19
N VAL A 33 -2.47 8.21 11.30
CA VAL A 33 -1.75 7.21 12.10
C VAL A 33 -2.34 7.12 13.50
N SER A 34 -2.20 5.97 14.15
CA SER A 34 -2.68 5.76 15.53
C SER A 34 -2.00 6.67 16.54
N SER A 35 -0.71 6.91 16.36
CA SER A 35 0.14 7.76 17.20
C SER A 35 1.36 8.20 16.40
N CYS A 36 2.01 9.28 16.81
CA CYS A 36 3.28 9.69 16.25
C CYS A 36 4.08 10.51 17.25
N LYS A 37 5.41 10.41 17.20
CA LYS A 37 6.27 11.41 17.82
C LYS A 37 6.14 12.74 17.07
N PRO A 38 6.26 13.90 17.77
CA PRO A 38 6.26 15.20 17.13
C PRO A 38 7.33 15.27 16.02
N GLY A 39 6.92 15.59 14.80
CA GLY A 39 7.82 15.68 13.63
C GLY A 39 8.07 14.36 12.87
N PHE A 40 7.52 13.23 13.33
CA PHE A 40 7.67 11.91 12.70
C PHE A 40 6.29 11.29 12.44
N GLY A 41 5.45 11.97 11.66
CA GLY A 41 4.05 11.63 11.43
C GLY A 41 3.76 11.13 10.02
N VAL A 42 2.54 11.39 9.56
CA VAL A 42 2.04 10.96 8.23
C VAL A 42 2.86 11.56 7.08
N GLU A 43 3.40 12.77 7.26
CA GLU A 43 4.14 13.46 6.21
C GLU A 43 5.36 12.65 5.76
N GLN A 44 6.10 12.07 6.71
CA GLN A 44 7.28 11.26 6.44
C GLN A 44 6.93 9.95 5.71
N LEU A 45 5.74 9.37 5.92
CA LEU A 45 5.31 8.16 5.18
C LEU A 45 5.14 8.38 3.67
N ARG A 46 5.02 9.65 3.25
CA ARG A 46 4.57 10.04 1.91
C ARG A 46 5.54 11.01 1.23
N ASP A 47 6.57 11.48 1.91
CA ASP A 47 7.61 12.30 1.33
C ASP A 47 8.50 11.48 0.39
N THR A 48 9.32 12.11 -0.45
CA THR A 48 10.14 11.35 -1.42
C THR A 48 11.42 10.75 -0.83
N SER A 49 11.69 10.93 0.47
CA SER A 49 12.92 10.54 1.12
C SER A 49 12.77 9.17 1.78
N LEU A 50 13.84 8.37 1.77
CA LEU A 50 13.88 7.09 2.50
C LEU A 50 14.61 7.23 3.84
N GLU A 51 15.19 8.41 4.10
CA GLU A 51 15.89 8.73 5.35
C GLU A 51 14.92 9.16 6.46
N THR A 52 13.76 9.67 6.08
CA THR A 52 12.67 10.07 6.97
C THR A 52 11.75 8.87 7.24
N TYR A 53 11.06 8.94 8.37
CA TYR A 53 10.16 7.87 8.80
C TYR A 53 9.05 8.40 9.70
N TRP A 54 7.92 7.70 9.69
CA TRP A 54 6.97 7.75 10.78
C TRP A 54 7.52 6.96 11.95
N GLN A 55 7.43 7.55 13.14
CA GLN A 55 7.72 6.87 14.40
C GLN A 55 6.46 6.87 15.26
N SER A 56 5.93 5.69 15.56
CA SER A 56 4.81 5.58 16.48
C SER A 56 5.21 5.94 17.92
N ASP A 57 4.22 6.31 18.73
CA ASP A 57 4.41 6.64 20.15
C ASP A 57 3.15 6.28 20.94
N GLY A 58 2.90 4.98 21.09
CA GLY A 58 1.64 4.50 21.67
C GLY A 58 1.61 2.99 21.92
N PRO A 59 0.45 2.46 22.35
CA PRO A 59 0.29 1.01 22.49
C PRO A 59 0.17 0.33 21.12
N GLN A 60 0.72 -0.89 21.01
CA GLN A 60 0.48 -1.77 19.85
C GLN A 60 -1.00 -2.23 19.83
N PRO A 61 -1.58 -2.49 18.64
CA PRO A 61 -0.97 -2.38 17.32
C PRO A 61 -0.88 -0.92 16.81
N HIS A 62 0.19 -0.60 16.09
CA HIS A 62 0.36 0.71 15.44
C HIS A 62 -0.34 0.70 14.08
N MET A 63 -1.18 1.69 13.81
CA MET A 63 -2.06 1.68 12.64
C MET A 63 -1.80 2.85 11.71
N VAL A 64 -1.78 2.58 10.41
CA VAL A 64 -1.89 3.57 9.33
C VAL A 64 -3.25 3.37 8.66
N ASN A 65 -4.12 4.38 8.74
CA ASN A 65 -5.42 4.38 8.09
C ASN A 65 -5.37 5.21 6.82
N ILE A 66 -5.85 4.62 5.72
CA ILE A 66 -5.95 5.22 4.41
C ILE A 66 -7.43 5.24 4.00
N GLN A 67 -8.02 6.42 3.92
CA GLN A 67 -9.43 6.60 3.59
C GLN A 67 -9.59 7.30 2.23
N PHE A 68 -10.17 6.61 1.26
CA PHE A 68 -10.48 7.16 -0.06
C PHE A 68 -11.83 7.87 -0.07
N ARG A 69 -11.92 8.98 -0.82
CA ARG A 69 -13.19 9.71 -1.04
C ARG A 69 -14.21 8.93 -1.88
N LYS A 70 -13.73 8.01 -2.72
CA LYS A 70 -14.53 7.15 -3.59
C LYS A 70 -14.07 5.71 -3.40
N LYS A 71 -14.92 4.73 -3.72
CA LYS A 71 -14.56 3.31 -3.63
C LYS A 71 -13.46 3.01 -4.65
N THR A 72 -12.23 2.87 -4.18
CA THR A 72 -11.03 2.75 -5.02
C THR A 72 -10.64 1.30 -5.14
N THR A 73 -10.30 0.89 -6.37
CA THR A 73 -9.68 -0.42 -6.63
C THR A 73 -8.19 -0.34 -6.32
N VAL A 74 -7.68 -1.20 -5.46
CA VAL A 74 -6.26 -1.25 -5.06
C VAL A 74 -5.71 -2.63 -5.37
N SER A 75 -4.59 -2.68 -6.08
CA SER A 75 -3.91 -3.93 -6.47
C SER A 75 -2.87 -4.36 -5.44
N ASP A 76 -2.12 -3.41 -4.89
CA ASP A 76 -0.96 -3.67 -4.05
C ASP A 76 -0.61 -2.46 -3.19
N ILE A 77 0.03 -2.76 -2.06
CA ILE A 77 0.65 -1.80 -1.15
C ILE A 77 2.15 -2.09 -1.15
N PHE A 78 2.95 -1.04 -1.28
CA PHE A 78 4.38 -1.11 -1.08
C PHE A 78 4.73 -0.40 0.23
N LEU A 79 5.52 -1.06 1.07
CA LEU A 79 6.01 -0.52 2.33
C LEU A 79 7.54 -0.60 2.33
N TYR A 80 8.21 0.49 2.68
CA TYR A 80 9.66 0.51 2.83
C TYR A 80 10.03 0.31 4.30
N ALA A 81 10.82 -0.74 4.56
CA ALA A 81 11.38 -1.05 5.87
C ALA A 81 12.83 -1.51 5.71
N ASP A 82 13.70 -1.09 6.63
CA ASP A 82 15.11 -1.47 6.63
C ASP A 82 15.55 -1.92 8.02
N PHE A 83 15.72 -3.23 8.18
CA PHE A 83 16.14 -3.85 9.42
C PHE A 83 17.53 -3.39 9.88
N LYS A 84 18.45 -3.11 8.94
CA LYS A 84 19.81 -2.66 9.29
C LYS A 84 19.80 -1.24 9.86
N ALA A 85 18.87 -0.40 9.40
CA ALA A 85 18.76 0.98 9.85
C ALA A 85 17.89 1.10 11.11
N ASP A 86 16.84 0.28 11.24
CA ASP A 86 15.80 0.45 12.24
C ASP A 86 15.83 -0.60 13.38
N GLU A 87 16.57 -1.70 13.22
CA GLU A 87 16.72 -2.77 14.22
C GLU A 87 15.36 -3.19 14.85
N SER A 88 15.17 -2.94 16.15
CA SER A 88 13.95 -3.25 16.90
C SER A 88 12.71 -2.45 16.46
N TYR A 89 12.86 -1.29 15.79
CA TYR A 89 11.73 -0.51 15.28
C TYR A 89 11.13 -1.11 13.99
N THR A 90 11.78 -2.12 13.41
CA THR A 90 11.35 -2.72 12.15
C THR A 90 10.11 -3.59 12.34
N PRO A 91 8.98 -3.31 11.65
CA PRO A 91 7.81 -4.20 11.66
C PRO A 91 8.20 -5.64 11.34
N ASN A 92 7.69 -6.63 12.09
CA ASN A 92 7.85 -8.05 11.73
C ASN A 92 6.53 -8.73 11.36
N ARG A 93 5.40 -8.21 11.85
CA ARG A 93 4.08 -8.78 11.60
C ARG A 93 3.10 -7.67 11.29
N VAL A 94 2.60 -7.65 10.06
CA VAL A 94 1.74 -6.61 9.53
C VAL A 94 0.43 -7.22 9.03
N SER A 95 -0.67 -6.72 9.56
CA SER A 95 -2.03 -7.08 9.14
C SER A 95 -2.56 -6.00 8.20
N VAL A 96 -3.08 -6.40 7.04
CA VAL A 96 -3.77 -5.50 6.13
C VAL A 96 -5.26 -5.76 6.21
N ARG A 97 -6.00 -4.69 6.48
CA ARG A 97 -7.45 -4.72 6.67
C ARG A 97 -8.14 -3.76 5.73
N VAL A 98 -9.34 -4.10 5.29
CA VAL A 98 -10.13 -3.29 4.36
C VAL A 98 -11.58 -3.22 4.79
N GLY A 99 -12.24 -2.12 4.47
CA GLY A 99 -13.64 -1.91 4.83
C GLY A 99 -14.25 -0.70 4.14
N ASN A 100 -15.47 -0.35 4.56
CA ASN A 100 -16.10 0.91 4.16
C ASN A 100 -15.85 2.03 5.19
N HIS A 101 -15.66 1.66 6.45
CA HIS A 101 -15.43 2.52 7.60
C HIS A 101 -14.48 1.83 8.60
N ILE A 102 -14.07 2.53 9.67
CA ILE A 102 -13.14 1.95 10.67
C ILE A 102 -13.75 0.80 11.47
N ASN A 103 -15.08 0.71 11.53
CA ASN A 103 -15.81 -0.25 12.35
C ASN A 103 -16.13 -1.57 11.61
N ASP A 104 -15.97 -1.61 10.28
CA ASP A 104 -16.26 -2.78 9.44
C ASP A 104 -15.01 -3.34 8.74
N LEU A 105 -13.83 -3.01 9.28
CA LEU A 105 -12.55 -3.49 8.77
C LEU A 105 -12.44 -5.01 8.93
N ILE A 106 -12.17 -5.70 7.82
CA ILE A 106 -11.86 -7.12 7.79
C ILE A 106 -10.39 -7.32 7.44
N GLU A 107 -9.71 -8.23 8.15
CA GLU A 107 -8.35 -8.65 7.81
C GLU A 107 -8.38 -9.48 6.52
N ILE A 108 -7.61 -9.06 5.52
CA ILE A 108 -7.52 -9.74 4.22
C ILE A 108 -6.17 -10.42 4.02
N ASP A 109 -5.12 -9.91 4.66
CA ASP A 109 -3.80 -10.52 4.60
C ASP A 109 -3.03 -10.27 5.90
N LEU A 110 -2.23 -11.26 6.28
CA LEU A 110 -1.33 -11.21 7.41
C LEU A 110 0.06 -11.57 6.90
N VAL A 111 0.93 -10.56 6.86
CA VAL A 111 2.27 -10.65 6.28
C VAL A 111 3.31 -10.64 7.39
N GLU A 112 4.27 -11.55 7.28
CA GLU A 112 5.43 -11.59 8.16
C GLU A 112 6.67 -11.13 7.40
N PHE A 113 7.37 -10.15 7.96
CA PHE A 113 8.63 -9.63 7.45
C PHE A 113 9.78 -10.26 8.23
N ILE A 114 10.78 -10.76 7.50
CA ILE A 114 11.98 -11.38 8.06
C ILE A 114 13.15 -10.48 7.66
N GLU A 115 13.58 -9.62 8.58
CA GLU A 115 14.70 -8.67 8.38
C GLU A 115 14.65 -7.94 7.02
N PRO A 116 13.53 -7.23 6.70
CA PRO A 116 13.36 -6.59 5.41
C PRO A 116 14.43 -5.52 5.17
N THR A 117 14.96 -5.43 3.96
CA THR A 117 15.96 -4.42 3.57
C THR A 117 15.56 -3.77 2.24
N GLY A 118 14.50 -2.96 2.29
CA GLY A 118 14.00 -2.19 1.15
C GLY A 118 12.48 -2.26 0.98
N TRP A 119 12.03 -2.18 -0.27
CA TRP A 119 10.61 -2.22 -0.61
C TRP A 119 10.01 -3.62 -0.47
N VAL A 120 8.94 -3.71 0.31
CA VAL A 120 8.12 -4.91 0.47
C VAL A 120 6.79 -4.70 -0.24
N MET A 121 6.46 -5.59 -1.16
CA MET A 121 5.19 -5.56 -1.89
C MET A 121 4.18 -6.51 -1.25
N ILE A 122 3.03 -5.97 -0.86
CA ILE A 122 1.89 -6.69 -0.30
C ILE A 122 0.76 -6.69 -1.34
N PRO A 123 0.49 -7.83 -2.02
CA PRO A 123 -0.56 -7.90 -3.01
C PRO A 123 -1.95 -7.90 -2.33
N LEU A 124 -2.83 -6.99 -2.72
CA LEU A 124 -4.21 -6.97 -2.24
C LEU A 124 -5.11 -7.73 -3.20
N LYS A 125 -5.29 -9.01 -2.93
CA LYS A 125 -6.17 -9.88 -3.71
C LYS A 125 -7.38 -10.31 -2.89
N ASN A 126 -8.55 -10.31 -3.51
CA ASN A 126 -9.74 -10.95 -2.95
C ASN A 126 -9.73 -12.47 -3.21
N LEU A 127 -10.78 -13.15 -2.76
CA LEU A 127 -10.96 -14.61 -2.95
C LEU A 127 -10.92 -15.06 -4.42
N ASN A 128 -11.25 -14.17 -5.35
CA ASN A 128 -11.23 -14.43 -6.78
C ASN A 128 -9.90 -14.03 -7.43
N GLU A 129 -8.85 -13.81 -6.63
CA GLU A 129 -7.52 -13.33 -7.05
C GLU A 129 -7.52 -11.97 -7.79
N THR A 130 -8.59 -11.19 -7.65
CA THR A 130 -8.71 -9.85 -8.26
C THR A 130 -8.41 -8.75 -7.24
N ALA A 131 -8.07 -7.57 -7.76
CA ALA A 131 -7.79 -6.38 -6.94
C ALA A 131 -8.97 -6.04 -6.00
N VAL A 132 -8.64 -5.61 -4.78
CA VAL A 132 -9.63 -5.30 -3.75
C VAL A 132 -10.24 -3.91 -4.01
N ARG A 133 -11.55 -3.75 -3.76
CA ARG A 133 -12.25 -2.46 -3.84
C ARG A 133 -12.73 -2.04 -2.47
N ALA A 134 -12.17 -0.96 -1.92
CA ALA A 134 -12.47 -0.51 -0.57
C ALA A 134 -12.59 1.03 -0.52
N PHE A 135 -13.29 1.53 0.51
CA PHE A 135 -13.19 2.95 0.89
C PHE A 135 -12.10 3.18 1.93
N MET A 136 -11.83 2.18 2.76
CA MET A 136 -10.85 2.25 3.83
C MET A 136 -9.89 1.07 3.75
N ILE A 137 -8.61 1.37 3.89
CA ILE A 137 -7.53 0.40 4.08
C ILE A 137 -6.84 0.75 5.40
N GLN A 138 -6.56 -0.23 6.22
CA GLN A 138 -5.79 -0.09 7.45
C GLN A 138 -4.61 -1.05 7.41
N ILE A 139 -3.41 -0.51 7.61
CA ILE A 139 -2.19 -1.27 7.80
C ILE A 139 -1.92 -1.27 9.30
N ALA A 140 -1.94 -2.44 9.93
CA ALA A 140 -1.73 -2.60 11.36
C ALA A 140 -0.43 -3.36 11.62
N VAL A 141 0.56 -2.67 12.16
CA VAL A 141 1.80 -3.28 12.68
C VAL A 141 1.46 -3.92 14.03
N LEU A 142 1.38 -5.25 14.04
CA LEU A 142 1.00 -6.03 15.22
C LEU A 142 2.19 -6.23 16.17
N SER A 143 3.38 -6.38 15.60
CA SER A 143 4.63 -6.52 16.35
C SER A 143 5.83 -6.08 15.51
N ASN A 144 6.92 -5.78 16.20
CA ASN A 144 8.22 -5.44 15.60
C ASN A 144 9.26 -6.53 15.90
N HIS A 145 10.38 -6.47 15.20
CA HIS A 145 11.56 -7.29 15.50
C HIS A 145 12.07 -7.00 16.91
N GLN A 146 12.71 -8.00 17.53
CA GLN A 146 13.34 -7.87 18.86
C GLN A 146 12.38 -7.35 19.96
N ASN A 147 11.07 -7.54 19.80
CA ASN A 147 10.03 -7.01 20.68
C ASN A 147 10.07 -5.47 20.85
N GLY A 148 10.48 -4.74 19.81
CA GLY A 148 10.48 -3.28 19.83
C GLY A 148 9.08 -2.71 20.08
N ARG A 149 9.02 -1.67 20.91
CA ARG A 149 7.76 -1.04 21.35
C ARG A 149 7.12 -0.22 20.24
N ASP A 150 7.88 0.72 19.67
CA ASP A 150 7.44 1.62 18.61
C ASP A 150 7.91 1.12 17.24
N THR A 151 7.34 1.62 16.17
CA THR A 151 7.64 1.18 14.80
C THR A 151 8.16 2.33 13.94
N HIS A 152 9.10 2.02 13.06
CA HIS A 152 9.54 2.89 11.98
C HIS A 152 8.99 2.37 10.65
N VAL A 153 8.28 3.23 9.93
CA VAL A 153 7.94 3.00 8.53
C VAL A 153 8.39 4.22 7.75
N ARG A 154 9.26 3.99 6.77
CA ARG A 154 9.92 5.08 6.02
C ARG A 154 9.03 5.59 4.90
N HIS A 155 8.36 4.69 4.18
CA HIS A 155 7.51 5.10 3.07
C HIS A 155 6.40 4.08 2.78
N ILE A 156 5.23 4.56 2.34
CA ILE A 156 4.14 3.71 1.85
C ILE A 156 3.63 4.22 0.51
N LYS A 157 3.56 3.33 -0.48
CA LYS A 157 2.91 3.56 -1.78
C LYS A 157 1.70 2.63 -1.95
N ILE A 158 0.65 3.12 -2.58
CA ILE A 158 -0.55 2.33 -2.85
C ILE A 158 -0.86 2.44 -4.33
N HIS A 159 -0.99 1.30 -4.99
CA HIS A 159 -1.28 1.26 -6.41
C HIS A 159 -2.69 0.78 -6.70
N SER A 160 -3.26 1.41 -7.72
CA SER A 160 -4.49 0.99 -8.37
C SER A 160 -4.15 0.47 -9.76
N PRO A 161 -4.80 -0.60 -10.23
CA PRO A 161 -4.69 -0.96 -11.63
C PRO A 161 -5.22 0.19 -12.48
N ILE A 162 -4.48 0.55 -13.52
CA ILE A 162 -5.00 1.41 -14.57
C ILE A 162 -6.07 0.56 -15.27
N GLN A 163 -7.34 0.80 -14.92
CA GLN A 163 -8.43 0.31 -15.76
C GLN A 163 -8.21 0.93 -17.13
N ASP A 164 -7.96 0.08 -18.13
CA ASP A 164 -8.25 0.44 -19.51
C ASP A 164 -9.70 0.95 -19.50
N CYS A 165 -9.90 2.26 -19.62
CA CYS A 165 -11.22 2.85 -19.80
C CYS A 165 -11.85 2.43 -21.15
N SER A 166 -11.32 1.40 -21.82
CA SER A 166 -11.99 0.65 -22.87
C SER A 166 -12.94 -0.41 -22.27
N THR A 167 -13.91 0.04 -21.48
CA THR A 167 -15.24 -0.58 -21.53
C THR A 167 -16.14 0.17 -22.52
N SER A 168 -15.58 0.93 -23.45
CA SER A 168 -16.00 0.73 -24.83
C SER A 168 -15.50 -0.66 -25.20
N LYS A 169 -16.37 -1.57 -25.67
CA LYS A 169 -15.92 -2.75 -26.40
C LYS A 169 -14.73 -2.30 -27.27
N LYS A 170 -13.53 -2.86 -27.08
CA LYS A 170 -12.44 -2.67 -28.04
C LYS A 170 -12.98 -3.25 -29.35
N ILE A 171 -13.66 -2.42 -30.14
CA ILE A 171 -13.87 -2.69 -31.54
C ILE A 171 -12.45 -2.69 -32.07
N ASN A 172 -11.98 -3.85 -32.55
CA ASN A 172 -10.73 -3.95 -33.27
C ASN A 172 -10.89 -3.12 -34.55
N LEU A 173 -10.66 -1.82 -34.46
CA LEU A 173 -10.68 -0.91 -35.59
C LEU A 173 -9.34 -1.11 -36.30
N VAL A 174 -9.35 -2.01 -37.28
CA VAL A 174 -8.16 -2.37 -38.07
C VAL A 174 -7.70 -1.20 -38.96
N ASN A 175 -8.58 -0.21 -39.19
CA ASN A 175 -8.30 0.95 -40.03
C ASN A 175 -7.67 2.11 -39.25
N LYS A 176 -6.50 2.57 -39.72
CA LYS A 176 -5.80 3.76 -39.20
C LYS A 176 -6.66 5.02 -39.17
N GLU A 177 -7.57 5.17 -40.13
CA GLU A 177 -8.52 6.29 -40.18
C GLU A 177 -9.58 6.29 -39.07
N MET A 178 -9.80 5.18 -38.36
CA MET A 178 -10.76 5.14 -37.26
C MET A 178 -10.14 5.52 -35.90
N LEU A 179 -8.81 5.41 -35.77
CA LEU A 179 -8.08 5.83 -34.57
C LEU A 179 -8.10 7.37 -34.38
N GLN A 180 -8.16 8.13 -35.47
CA GLN A 180 -8.15 9.60 -35.42
C GLN A 180 -9.43 10.19 -34.79
N TRP A 181 -10.53 9.43 -34.71
CA TRP A 181 -11.79 9.87 -34.14
C TRP A 181 -12.00 9.43 -32.67
N GLN A 182 -11.07 8.68 -32.07
CA GLN A 182 -11.23 8.18 -30.69
C GLN A 182 -11.07 9.26 -29.61
N ASN A 183 -10.35 10.35 -29.89
CA ASN A 183 -10.04 11.40 -28.92
C ASN A 183 -10.39 12.78 -29.48
N ILE A 184 -11.61 12.95 -29.97
CA ILE A 184 -12.10 14.30 -30.30
C ILE A 184 -12.56 14.94 -28.99
N ARG A 185 -11.91 16.05 -28.63
CA ARG A 185 -12.30 16.92 -27.51
C ARG A 185 -13.37 17.90 -27.93
#